data_AF-W4M1N7-F1
#
_entry.id   AF-W4M1N7-F1
#
_cell.length_a   1.000
_cell.length_b   1.000
_cell.length_c   1.000
_cell.angle_alpha   90.00
_cell.angle_beta   90.00
_cell.angle_gamma   90.00
#
_symmetry.space_group_name_H-M   'P 1'
#
loop_
_entity.id
_entity.type
_entity.pdbx_description
1 polymer ?
#
loop_
_entity_poly.entity_id
_entity_poly.type
_entity_poly.pdbx_seq_one_letter_code
_entity_poly.pdbx_strand_id
1 'polypeptide(L)'
;MTITPPRIAILGIHLEANAFAPTTTGADFRESCYFEGEAMLAEAAKPAPAMPAEIPGFIAAMNATGTWEPADPNHLVRARRTGGAGIY
;
A
#
# COMPACT_ATOMS: atom_id res chain seq x y z
N MET A 1 -12.55 -27.91 16.60
CA MET A 1 -12.08 -27.48 15.26
C MET A 1 -11.17 -26.28 15.47
N THR A 2 -9.87 -26.44 15.31
CA THR A 2 -8.92 -25.32 15.40
C THR A 2 -9.08 -24.47 14.15
N ILE A 3 -9.55 -23.25 14.31
CA ILE A 3 -9.65 -22.29 13.20
C ILE A 3 -8.24 -21.77 12.97
N THR A 4 -7.70 -22.03 11.78
CA THR A 4 -6.42 -21.45 11.37
C THR A 4 -6.64 -19.96 11.09
N PRO A 5 -5.78 -19.04 11.59
CA PRO A 5 -5.91 -17.62 11.29
C PRO A 5 -5.92 -17.37 9.77
N PRO A 6 -6.73 -16.42 9.29
CA PRO A 6 -6.71 -16.04 7.88
C PRO A 6 -5.37 -15.41 7.51
N ARG A 7 -4.85 -15.77 6.32
CA ARG A 7 -3.65 -15.19 5.72
C ARG A 7 -4.04 -14.14 4.70
N ILE A 8 -3.61 -12.89 4.88
CA ILE A 8 -4.09 -11.76 4.07
C ILE A 8 -2.91 -11.02 3.42
N ALA A 9 -2.90 -10.96 2.09
CA ALA A 9 -2.00 -10.11 1.33
C ALA A 9 -2.63 -8.72 1.15
N ILE A 10 -1.82 -7.68 1.29
CA ILE A 10 -2.25 -6.28 1.17
C ILE A 10 -1.57 -5.66 -0.05
N LEU A 11 -2.38 -5.06 -0.91
CA LEU A 11 -1.96 -4.29 -2.07
C LEU A 11 -2.62 -2.91 -2.02
N GLY A 12 -1.81 -1.85 -2.01
CA GLY A 12 -2.29 -0.47 -2.17
C GLY A 12 -1.67 0.21 -3.38
N ILE A 13 -2.50 0.85 -4.19
CA ILE A 13 -2.06 1.65 -5.35
C ILE A 13 -2.74 3.01 -5.27
N HIS A 14 -1.95 4.08 -5.21
CA HIS A 14 -2.44 5.45 -5.27
C HIS A 14 -1.84 6.18 -6.48
N LEU A 15 -2.68 6.39 -7.50
CA LEU A 15 -2.36 7.16 -8.69
C LEU A 15 -3.60 8.00 -9.05
N GLU A 16 -3.43 9.32 -9.06
CA GLU A 16 -4.42 10.22 -9.63
C GLU A 16 -4.05 10.45 -11.10
N ALA A 17 -4.82 9.86 -12.01
CA ALA A 17 -4.53 9.94 -13.43
C ALA A 17 -5.22 11.13 -14.10
N ASN A 18 -4.52 11.84 -14.99
CA ASN A 18 -5.09 12.90 -15.81
C ASN A 18 -4.56 12.80 -17.25
N ALA A 19 -5.47 12.78 -18.23
CA ALA A 19 -5.14 12.64 -19.65
C ALA A 19 -4.28 13.80 -20.20
N PHE A 20 -4.29 14.96 -19.55
CA PHE A 20 -3.51 16.13 -19.95
C PHE A 20 -2.18 16.26 -19.18
N ALA A 21 -1.89 15.33 -18.25
CA ALA A 21 -0.68 15.36 -17.46
C ALA A 21 0.43 14.44 -18.04
N PRO A 22 1.72 14.74 -17.79
CA PRO A 22 2.81 13.87 -18.23
C PRO A 22 2.66 12.43 -17.73
N THR A 23 3.12 11.44 -18.49
CA THR A 23 3.07 10.02 -18.07
C THR A 23 3.80 9.79 -16.75
N THR A 24 3.16 9.10 -15.81
CA THR A 24 3.81 8.65 -14.57
C THR A 24 4.68 7.44 -14.84
N THR A 25 5.91 7.45 -14.35
CA THR A 25 6.89 6.37 -14.48
C THR A 25 7.09 5.62 -13.17
N GLY A 26 7.75 4.46 -13.22
CA GLY A 26 8.15 3.74 -12.01
C GLY A 26 9.06 4.55 -11.07
N ALA A 27 9.79 5.55 -11.57
CA ALA A 27 10.63 6.41 -10.73
C ALA A 27 9.77 7.33 -9.84
N ASP A 28 8.67 7.85 -10.37
CA ASP A 28 7.74 8.71 -9.63
C ASP A 28 7.13 8.01 -8.41
N PHE A 29 6.95 6.68 -8.49
CA PHE A 29 6.48 5.90 -7.34
C PHE A 29 7.56 5.79 -6.26
N ARG A 30 8.78 5.43 -6.65
CA ARG A 30 9.92 5.25 -5.74
C ARG A 30 10.34 6.53 -5.04
N GLU A 31 10.22 7.67 -5.71
CA GLU A 31 10.52 8.99 -5.12
C GLU A 31 9.47 9.45 -4.10
N SER A 32 8.28 8.83 -4.07
CA SER A 32 7.19 9.31 -3.22
C SER A 32 6.79 8.35 -2.11
N CYS A 33 6.33 7.14 -2.42
CA CYS A 33 5.97 6.11 -1.44
C CYS A 33 5.92 4.77 -2.15
N TYR A 34 6.95 3.95 -1.90
CA TYR A 34 7.10 2.62 -2.47
C TYR A 34 7.62 1.69 -1.37
N PHE A 35 6.76 0.81 -0.88
CA PHE A 35 7.06 -0.15 0.18
C PHE A 35 6.69 -1.56 -0.27
N GLU A 36 7.56 -2.52 0.02
CA GLU A 36 7.38 -3.92 -0.34
C GLU A 36 7.61 -4.82 0.89
N GLY A 37 6.88 -5.92 0.94
CA GLY A 37 6.89 -6.91 2.01
C GLY A 37 6.77 -6.28 3.39
N GLU A 38 7.67 -6.70 4.27
CA GLU A 38 7.76 -6.24 5.66
C GLU A 38 7.99 -4.74 5.80
N ALA A 39 8.60 -4.08 4.81
CA ALA A 39 8.82 -2.62 4.88
C ALA A 39 7.49 -1.86 4.91
N MET A 40 6.45 -2.39 4.25
CA MET A 40 5.11 -1.80 4.29
C MET A 40 4.49 -1.94 5.69
N LEU A 41 4.60 -3.10 6.32
CA LEU A 41 4.06 -3.35 7.66
C LEU A 41 4.79 -2.51 8.72
N ALA A 42 6.12 -2.45 8.62
CA ALA A 42 6.96 -1.65 9.53
C ALA A 42 6.64 -0.15 9.42
N GLU A 43 6.41 0.36 8.21
CA GLU A 43 6.01 1.75 7.99
C GLU A 43 4.61 2.02 8.57
N ALA A 44 3.65 1.10 8.37
CA ALA A 44 2.28 1.25 8.86
C ALA A 44 2.18 1.29 10.39
N ALA A 45 3.14 0.69 11.10
CA ALA A 45 3.20 0.66 12.56
C ALA A 45 3.75 1.96 13.20
N LYS A 46 4.25 2.91 12.40
CA LYS A 46 4.80 4.16 12.94
C LYS A 46 3.69 5.06 13.52
N PRO A 47 4.01 5.94 14.49
CA PRO A 47 3.05 6.93 14.99
C PRO A 47 2.54 7.90 13.91
N ALA A 48 3.36 8.17 12.89
CA ALA A 48 3.03 8.98 11.73
C ALA A 48 3.56 8.28 10.45
N PRO A 49 2.81 7.32 9.88
CA PRO A 49 3.24 6.58 8.70
C PRO A 49 3.36 7.50 7.47
N ALA A 50 4.45 7.34 6.71
CA ALA A 50 4.67 8.00 5.43
C ALA A 50 3.93 7.29 4.27
N MET A 51 2.67 6.94 4.51
CA MET A 51 1.81 6.23 3.57
C MET A 51 0.35 6.70 3.65
N PRO A 52 -0.47 6.39 2.64
CA PRO A 52 -1.90 6.66 2.67
C PRO A 52 -2.60 6.00 3.87
N ALA A 53 -3.54 6.71 4.48
CA ALA A 53 -4.15 6.33 5.77
C ALA A 53 -5.00 5.06 5.69
N GLU A 54 -5.40 4.65 4.49
CA GLU A 54 -6.21 3.46 4.23
C GLU A 54 -5.49 2.19 4.70
N ILE A 55 -4.17 2.09 4.49
CA ILE A 55 -3.37 0.91 4.87
C ILE A 55 -3.25 0.73 6.39
N PRO A 56 -2.76 1.72 7.17
CA PRO A 56 -2.70 1.59 8.62
C PRO A 56 -4.11 1.48 9.23
N GLY A 57 -5.12 2.14 8.64
CA GLY A 57 -6.51 1.99 9.06
C GLY A 57 -7.04 0.57 8.89
N PHE A 58 -6.80 -0.06 7.73
CA PHE A 58 -7.16 -1.45 7.48
C PHE A 58 -6.47 -2.41 8.46
N ILE A 59 -5.16 -2.25 8.67
CA ILE A 59 -4.40 -3.08 9.61
C ILE A 59 -4.92 -2.93 11.04
N ALA A 60 -5.23 -1.69 11.48
CA ALA A 60 -5.80 -1.44 12.80
C ALA A 60 -7.16 -2.13 12.97
N ALA A 61 -8.04 -2.06 11.97
CA ALA A 61 -9.34 -2.73 11.99
C ALA A 61 -9.20 -4.26 12.02
N MET A 62 -8.27 -4.83 11.24
CA MET A 62 -7.95 -6.25 11.24
C MET A 62 -7.47 -6.72 12.61
N ASN A 63 -6.51 -6.00 13.21
CA ASN A 63 -5.98 -6.29 14.54
C ASN A 63 -7.06 -6.22 15.63
N ALA A 64 -8.05 -5.33 15.49
CA ALA A 64 -9.19 -5.23 16.41
C ALA A 64 -10.23 -6.35 16.23
N THR A 65 -10.32 -6.94 15.03
CA THR A 65 -11.33 -7.95 14.69
C THR A 65 -10.91 -9.35 15.14
N GLY A 66 -9.61 -9.67 15.09
CA GLY A 66 -9.11 -10.95 15.54
C GLY A 66 -7.71 -11.27 15.03
N THR A 67 -7.23 -12.47 15.37
CA THR A 67 -5.94 -12.97 14.90
C THR A 67 -5.97 -13.19 13.39
N TRP A 68 -4.96 -12.65 12.71
CA TRP A 68 -4.72 -12.85 11.28
C TRP A 68 -3.21 -12.85 11.04
N GLU A 69 -2.80 -13.33 9.89
CA GLU A 69 -1.39 -13.36 9.48
C GLU A 69 -1.23 -12.58 8.16
N PRO A 70 -0.27 -11.65 8.06
CA PRO A 70 0.07 -11.07 6.76
C PRO A 70 0.64 -12.16 5.84
N ALA A 71 0.17 -12.17 4.59
CA ALA A 71 0.67 -13.06 3.56
C ALA A 71 1.66 -12.31 2.68
N ASP A 72 2.84 -12.89 2.48
CA ASP A 72 3.78 -12.37 1.51
C ASP A 72 3.34 -12.66 0.06
N PRO A 73 3.56 -11.72 -0.88
CA PRO A 73 4.21 -10.43 -0.67
C PRO A 73 3.22 -9.26 -0.54
N ASN A 74 3.41 -8.41 0.47
CA ASN A 74 2.67 -7.15 0.63
C ASN A 74 3.28 -6.04 -0.23
N HIS A 75 2.47 -5.17 -0.84
CA HIS A 75 2.99 -4.09 -1.69
C HIS A 75 2.18 -2.81 -1.54
N LEU A 76 2.86 -1.68 -1.43
CA LEU A 76 2.25 -0.37 -1.44
C LEU A 76 3.02 0.58 -2.34
N VAL A 77 2.32 1.13 -3.32
CA VAL A 77 2.89 2.07 -4.28
C VAL A 77 2.00 3.30 -4.39
N ARG A 78 2.62 4.48 -4.38
CA ARG A 78 1.96 5.75 -4.61
C ARG A 78 2.87 6.61 -5.48
N ALA A 79 2.29 7.38 -6.39
CA ALA A 79 3.00 8.42 -7.14
C ALA A 79 2.52 9.80 -6.69
N ARG A 80 3.46 10.77 -6.57
CA ARG A 80 3.14 12.15 -6.13
C ARG A 80 2.63 13.06 -7.24
N ARG A 81 2.80 12.67 -8.51
CA ARG A 81 2.41 13.48 -9.67
C ARG A 81 1.09 12.99 -10.24
N THR A 82 0.15 13.92 -10.44
CA THR A 82 -0.94 13.72 -11.41
C THR A 82 -0.27 13.45 -12.75
N GLY A 83 -0.45 12.27 -13.30
CA GLY A 83 0.16 11.90 -14.56
C GLY A 83 -0.79 11.06 -15.40
N GLY A 84 -0.64 11.08 -16.71
CA GLY A 84 -1.40 10.17 -17.56
C GLY A 84 -1.08 8.73 -17.13
N ALA A 85 -2.10 7.90 -16.94
CA ALA A 85 -1.95 6.45 -16.93
C ALA A 85 -1.64 6.02 -18.37
N GLY A 86 -0.42 6.27 -18.82
CA GLY A 86 0.05 5.86 -20.14
C GLY A 86 0.11 4.34 -20.18
N ILE A 87 -0.93 3.73 -20.75
CA ILE A 87 -0.73 2.53 -21.56
C ILE A 87 -0.17 3.03 -22.90
N TYR A 88 0.82 2.33 -23.45
CA TYR A 88 1.62 2.63 -24.66
C TYR A 88 2.93 3.39 -24.43
#